data_AF-B3PE50-F1
#
_entry.id   AF-B3PE50-F1
#
_cell.length_a   1.000
_cell.length_b   1.000
_cell.length_c   1.000
_cell.angle_alpha   90.00
_cell.angle_beta   90.00
_cell.angle_gamma   90.00
#
_symmetry.space_group_name_H-M   'P 1'
#
loop_
_entity.id
_entity.type
_entity.pdbx_description
1 polymer ?
#
loop_
_entity_poly.entity_id
_entity_poly.type
_entity_poly.pdbx_seq_one_letter_code
_entity_poly.pdbx_strand_id
1 'polypeptide(L)'
;MQIPPLILAVAAEVYLLLIGATLLLFWHARKQKTLLRRQQQKLLDVISDRQPFDIKPHPISYKQFINQELELTRTHFNHLAPGSDISGIQPSDVPTNQRIVALRYAFLRAEELGTTETAGSDRYWALFEQALEPLLSPPDATDPQTLAELETCKKRIENLEKFKTLFFELEEQWNSAKVNASNYYNELFALGNKLGIALDDRERFESLLNSYHNSYQGMDHHFSRTGQSLEDTRTITVIRQDPRAAEEIFKLRNVAADQYRLINNLQRKLEEANSDHEKVVIVHELEQQLQRQIRFVQESDTCIRLLEDELTHANEKITKLEHQLQADHQISEENQQIKETLQRFTLESKHLLHDIDELEAENRSLRSNIETINKHSDEHPTDNNNALDQLQANFLSLQKQYADLEEKYLALKLK
;
A
#
# COMPACT_ATOMS: atom_id res chain seq x y z
N MET A 1 50.51 -10.32 33.76
CA MET A 1 49.98 -10.87 32.48
C MET A 1 50.13 -9.79 31.43
N GLN A 2 51.04 -9.99 30.47
CA GLN A 2 51.27 -9.04 29.38
C GLN A 2 50.24 -9.34 28.29
N ILE A 3 49.34 -8.38 28.03
CA ILE A 3 48.35 -8.53 26.97
C ILE A 3 49.10 -8.43 25.63
N PRO A 4 48.92 -9.38 24.71
CA PRO A 4 49.55 -9.35 23.40
C PRO A 4 49.23 -8.03 22.67
N PRO A 5 50.22 -7.35 22.07
CA PRO A 5 50.01 -6.07 21.38
C PRO A 5 48.99 -6.17 20.24
N LEU A 6 48.78 -7.37 19.69
CA LEU A 6 47.82 -7.65 18.65
C LEU A 6 46.36 -7.50 19.12
N ILE A 7 46.05 -7.88 20.38
CA ILE A 7 44.71 -7.69 20.95
C ILE A 7 44.40 -6.20 21.14
N LEU A 8 45.43 -5.41 21.48
CA LEU A 8 45.29 -3.97 21.67
C LEU A 8 45.07 -3.23 20.33
N ALA A 9 45.70 -3.69 19.26
CA ALA A 9 45.48 -3.17 17.90
C ALA A 9 44.06 -3.45 17.39
N VAL A 10 43.57 -4.69 17.57
CA VAL A 10 42.19 -5.07 17.17
C VAL A 10 41.16 -4.29 18.00
N ALA A 11 41.38 -4.14 19.31
CA ALA A 11 40.51 -3.33 20.15
C ALA A 11 40.47 -1.85 19.68
N ALA A 12 41.62 -1.27 19.35
CA ALA A 12 41.70 0.11 18.85
C ALA A 12 40.95 0.29 17.51
N GLU A 13 41.04 -0.69 16.60
CA GLU A 13 40.31 -0.67 15.33
C GLU A 13 38.79 -0.75 15.52
N VAL A 14 38.33 -1.62 16.43
CA VAL A 14 36.90 -1.73 16.78
C VAL A 14 36.39 -0.43 17.41
N TYR A 15 37.16 0.21 18.29
CA TYR A 15 36.79 1.50 18.88
C TYR A 15 36.70 2.62 17.82
N LEU A 16 37.62 2.66 16.85
CA LEU A 16 37.56 3.63 15.75
C LEU A 16 36.32 3.42 14.87
N LEU A 17 35.99 2.17 14.55
CA LEU A 17 34.78 1.83 13.80
C LEU A 17 33.51 2.25 14.57
N LEU A 18 33.48 2.03 15.88
CA LEU A 18 32.35 2.38 16.73
C LEU A 18 32.19 3.91 16.86
N ILE A 19 33.30 4.65 16.92
CA ILE A 19 33.30 6.12 16.88
C ILE A 19 32.79 6.61 15.51
N GLY A 20 33.23 6.00 14.40
CA GLY A 20 32.71 6.31 13.06
C GLY A 20 31.20 6.08 12.94
N ALA A 21 30.71 4.95 13.45
CA ALA A 21 29.29 4.61 13.45
C ALA A 21 28.46 5.60 14.29
N THR A 22 28.95 5.99 15.47
CA THR A 22 28.25 6.96 16.33
C THR A 22 28.19 8.36 15.70
N LEU A 23 29.25 8.80 14.99
CA LEU A 23 29.24 10.05 14.24
C LEU A 23 28.26 10.02 13.07
N LEU A 24 28.18 8.91 12.33
CA LEU A 24 27.21 8.74 11.25
C LEU A 24 25.76 8.76 11.77
N LEU A 25 25.49 8.07 12.88
CA LEU A 25 24.17 8.09 13.52
C LEU A 25 23.81 9.51 14.01
N PHE A 26 24.77 10.24 14.57
CA PHE A 26 24.55 11.62 15.00
C PHE A 26 24.25 12.55 13.82
N TRP A 27 24.94 12.37 12.69
CA TRP A 27 24.67 13.12 11.47
C TRP A 27 23.28 12.80 10.90
N HIS A 28 22.89 11.52 10.87
CA HIS A 28 21.55 11.09 10.44
C HIS A 28 20.45 11.65 11.36
N ALA A 29 20.67 11.64 12.67
CA ALA A 29 19.73 12.22 13.64
C ALA A 29 19.56 13.73 13.46
N ARG A 30 20.64 14.46 13.14
CA ARG A 30 20.54 15.90 12.78
C ARG A 30 19.75 16.12 11.50
N LYS A 31 20.00 15.31 10.47
CA LYS A 31 19.25 15.38 9.20
C LYS A 31 17.75 15.10 9.43
N GLN A 32 17.40 14.09 10.21
CA GLN A 32 16.02 13.79 10.58
C GLN A 32 15.36 14.93 11.36
N LYS A 33 16.05 15.55 12.32
CA LYS A 33 15.51 16.73 13.03
C LYS A 33 15.19 17.91 12.10
N THR A 34 16.00 18.13 11.06
CA THR A 34 15.72 19.19 10.08
C THR A 34 14.52 18.86 9.20
N LEU A 35 14.35 17.60 8.79
CA LEU A 35 13.17 17.13 8.06
C LEU A 35 11.90 17.23 8.90
N LEU A 36 11.97 16.83 10.18
CA LEU A 36 10.84 16.92 11.11
C LEU A 36 10.40 18.38 11.30
N ARG A 37 11.35 19.33 11.44
CA ARG A 37 11.03 20.77 11.52
C ARG A 37 10.36 21.30 10.25
N ARG A 38 10.81 20.85 9.08
CA ARG A 38 10.17 21.21 7.80
C ARG A 38 8.76 20.64 7.69
N GLN A 39 8.53 19.41 8.16
CA GLN A 39 7.19 18.81 8.19
C GLN A 39 6.28 19.51 9.21
N GLN A 40 6.81 19.89 10.38
CA GLN A 40 6.07 20.68 11.37
C GLN A 40 5.71 22.07 10.86
N GLN A 41 6.60 22.73 10.13
CA GLN A 41 6.29 24.01 9.47
C GLN A 41 5.22 23.83 8.40
N LYS A 42 5.31 22.80 7.54
CA LYS A 42 4.24 22.50 6.57
C LYS A 42 2.89 22.19 7.24
N LEU A 43 2.89 21.49 8.37
CA LEU A 43 1.67 21.26 9.16
C LEU A 43 1.12 22.55 9.74
N LEU A 44 1.98 23.42 10.28
CA LEU A 44 1.57 24.74 10.78
C LEU A 44 1.05 25.65 9.67
N ASP A 45 1.67 25.63 8.49
CA ASP A 45 1.21 26.38 7.33
C ASP A 45 -0.15 25.84 6.85
N VAL A 46 -0.35 24.52 6.80
CA VAL A 46 -1.66 23.91 6.48
C VAL A 46 -2.73 24.21 7.54
N ILE A 47 -2.35 24.30 8.82
CA ILE A 47 -3.25 24.70 9.91
C ILE A 47 -3.55 26.21 9.84
N SER A 48 -2.59 27.03 9.42
CA SER A 48 -2.75 28.48 9.25
C SER A 48 -3.53 28.84 7.99
N ASP A 49 -3.41 28.06 6.92
CA ASP A 49 -4.21 28.17 5.69
C ASP A 49 -5.64 27.66 5.87
N ARG A 50 -5.89 26.82 6.89
CA ARG A 50 -7.23 26.66 7.45
C ARG A 50 -7.58 27.93 8.23
N GLN A 51 -7.99 28.97 7.50
CA GLN A 51 -8.82 29.99 8.09
C GLN A 51 -9.96 29.28 8.85
N PRO A 52 -10.25 29.65 10.12
CA PRO A 52 -11.54 29.29 10.68
C PRO A 52 -12.57 29.80 9.67
N PHE A 53 -13.50 28.95 9.24
CA PHE A 53 -14.63 29.42 8.45
C PHE A 53 -15.21 30.61 9.20
N ASP A 54 -14.98 31.80 8.68
CA ASP A 54 -15.61 33.03 9.13
C ASP A 54 -17.06 32.88 8.69
N ILE A 55 -17.84 32.15 9.49
CA ILE A 55 -19.29 32.09 9.40
C ILE A 55 -19.74 33.49 9.79
N LYS A 56 -19.67 34.40 8.83
CA LYS A 56 -20.43 35.64 8.88
C LYS A 56 -21.87 35.19 9.13
N PRO A 57 -22.51 35.58 10.25
CA PRO A 57 -23.89 35.19 10.48
C PRO A 57 -24.70 35.72 9.31
N HIS A 58 -25.19 34.82 8.46
CA HIS A 58 -26.13 35.20 7.42
C HIS A 58 -27.34 35.83 8.13
N PRO A 59 -27.85 36.99 7.68
CA PRO A 59 -29.05 37.62 8.25
C PRO A 59 -30.35 36.84 7.94
N ILE A 60 -30.21 35.58 7.54
CA ILE A 60 -31.24 34.70 7.02
C ILE A 60 -31.58 33.74 8.15
N SER A 61 -32.87 33.60 8.47
CA SER A 61 -33.31 32.63 9.48
C SER A 61 -32.77 31.24 9.11
N TYR A 62 -32.24 30.49 10.08
CA TYR A 62 -31.65 29.16 9.82
C TYR A 62 -32.58 28.23 9.02
N LYS A 63 -33.89 28.34 9.22
CA LYS A 63 -34.90 27.65 8.41
C LYS A 63 -34.87 28.06 6.92
N GLN A 64 -34.72 29.35 6.63
CA GLN A 64 -34.59 29.86 5.26
C GLN A 64 -33.27 29.40 4.62
N PHE A 65 -32.20 29.29 5.40
CA PHE A 65 -30.92 28.75 4.94
C PHE A 65 -31.03 27.27 4.55
N ILE A 66 -31.66 26.44 5.40
CA ILE A 66 -31.89 25.02 5.11
C ILE A 66 -32.75 24.86 3.84
N ASN A 67 -33.81 25.66 3.69
CA ASN A 67 -34.66 25.61 2.51
C ASN A 67 -33.90 25.97 1.23
N GLN A 68 -32.98 26.94 1.30
CA GLN A 68 -32.12 27.29 0.17
C GLN A 68 -31.16 26.14 -0.18
N GLU A 69 -30.54 25.52 0.81
CA GLU A 69 -29.64 24.37 0.62
C GLU A 69 -30.38 23.13 0.08
N LEU A 70 -31.63 22.91 0.50
CA LEU A 70 -32.49 21.85 -0.03
C LEU A 70 -32.79 22.05 -1.53
N GLU A 71 -33.13 23.27 -1.95
CA GLU A 71 -33.38 23.58 -3.36
C GLU A 71 -32.10 23.49 -4.21
N LEU A 72 -30.94 23.93 -3.68
CA LEU A 72 -29.65 23.76 -4.35
C LEU A 72 -29.29 22.27 -4.52
N THR A 73 -29.52 21.47 -3.48
CA THR A 73 -29.26 20.03 -3.53
C THR A 73 -30.21 19.33 -4.51
N ARG A 74 -31.48 19.74 -4.54
CA ARG A 74 -32.49 19.23 -5.50
C ARG A 74 -32.15 19.58 -6.94
N THR A 75 -31.76 20.82 -7.22
CA THR A 75 -31.38 21.26 -8.57
C THR A 75 -30.11 20.55 -9.05
N HIS A 76 -29.13 20.36 -8.18
CA HIS A 76 -27.94 19.56 -8.48
C HIS A 76 -28.29 18.09 -8.76
N PHE A 77 -29.17 17.48 -7.96
CA PHE A 77 -29.59 16.11 -8.20
C PHE A 77 -30.35 15.95 -9.52
N ASN A 78 -31.27 16.87 -9.83
CA ASN A 78 -32.00 16.87 -11.11
C ASN A 78 -31.06 17.00 -12.32
N HIS A 79 -29.90 17.65 -12.16
CA HIS A 79 -28.87 17.70 -13.20
C HIS A 79 -28.14 16.37 -13.38
N LEU A 80 -27.92 15.63 -12.28
CA LEU A 80 -27.27 14.31 -12.30
C LEU A 80 -28.20 13.18 -12.72
N ALA A 81 -29.48 13.28 -12.40
CA ALA A 81 -30.49 12.25 -12.63
C ALA A 81 -31.86 12.91 -12.93
N PRO A 82 -32.11 13.32 -14.18
CA PRO A 82 -33.36 13.97 -14.55
C PRO A 82 -34.54 12.99 -14.45
N GLY A 83 -35.54 13.33 -13.65
CA GLY A 83 -36.79 12.55 -13.52
C GLY A 83 -36.80 11.49 -12.42
N SER A 84 -35.71 11.28 -11.69
CA SER A 84 -35.70 10.43 -10.49
C SER A 84 -36.11 11.21 -9.24
N ASP A 85 -36.81 10.53 -8.32
CA ASP A 85 -37.17 11.11 -7.03
C ASP A 85 -35.96 11.09 -6.08
N ILE A 86 -35.59 12.26 -5.55
CA ILE A 86 -34.50 12.45 -4.60
C ILE A 86 -34.87 12.00 -3.18
N SER A 87 -36.17 11.84 -2.90
CA SER A 87 -36.68 11.58 -1.55
C SER A 87 -36.70 10.10 -1.13
N GLY A 88 -36.43 9.18 -2.07
CA GLY A 88 -36.40 7.74 -1.82
C GLY A 88 -34.99 7.17 -1.60
N ILE A 89 -34.93 5.98 -1.00
CA ILE A 89 -33.71 5.18 -0.89
C ILE A 89 -33.24 4.83 -2.32
N GLN A 90 -32.07 5.34 -2.70
CA GLN A 90 -31.49 5.06 -4.01
C GLN A 90 -30.98 3.60 -4.05
N PRO A 91 -31.29 2.82 -5.11
CA PRO A 91 -30.78 1.46 -5.24
C PRO A 91 -29.25 1.43 -5.27
N SER A 92 -28.65 0.32 -4.84
CA SER A 92 -27.19 0.15 -4.75
C SER A 92 -26.46 0.22 -6.09
N ASP A 93 -27.19 0.07 -7.20
CA ASP A 93 -26.71 0.10 -8.59
C ASP A 93 -26.54 1.54 -9.13
N VAL A 94 -26.92 2.57 -8.35
CA VAL A 94 -26.86 3.97 -8.76
C VAL A 94 -25.46 4.56 -8.51
N PRO A 95 -24.93 5.43 -9.40
CA PRO A 95 -23.62 6.05 -9.24
C PRO A 95 -23.44 6.73 -7.87
N THR A 96 -22.26 6.54 -7.26
CA THR A 96 -21.94 7.03 -5.91
C THR A 96 -22.25 8.51 -5.69
N ASN A 97 -22.03 9.34 -6.71
CA ASN A 97 -22.30 10.78 -6.65
C ASN A 97 -23.79 11.09 -6.47
N GLN A 98 -24.68 10.34 -7.13
CA GLN A 98 -26.13 10.51 -6.97
C GLN A 98 -26.58 10.05 -5.58
N ARG A 99 -25.99 8.97 -5.07
CA ARG A 99 -26.26 8.48 -3.70
C ARG A 99 -25.82 9.49 -2.64
N ILE A 100 -24.65 10.11 -2.80
CA ILE A 100 -24.14 11.14 -1.87
C ILE A 100 -25.08 12.36 -1.84
N VAL A 101 -25.55 12.82 -3.01
CA VAL A 101 -26.46 13.97 -3.11
C VAL A 101 -27.84 13.63 -2.52
N ALA A 102 -28.36 12.42 -2.77
CA ALA A 102 -29.60 11.95 -2.16
C ALA A 102 -29.49 11.82 -0.62
N LEU A 103 -28.35 11.33 -0.11
CA LEU A 103 -28.09 11.28 1.33
C LEU A 103 -28.03 12.69 1.93
N ARG A 104 -27.31 13.62 1.30
CA ARG A 104 -27.27 15.03 1.75
C ARG A 104 -28.68 15.63 1.80
N TYR A 105 -29.50 15.38 0.78
CA TYR A 105 -30.88 15.85 0.76
C TYR A 105 -31.72 15.26 1.91
N ALA A 106 -31.57 13.97 2.20
CA ALA A 106 -32.31 13.32 3.28
C ALA A 106 -31.90 13.84 4.67
N PHE A 107 -30.60 14.10 4.89
CA PHE A 107 -30.12 14.74 6.12
C PHE A 107 -30.64 16.17 6.28
N LEU A 108 -30.57 16.98 5.23
CA LEU A 108 -31.09 18.36 5.26
C LEU A 108 -32.61 18.39 5.48
N ARG A 109 -33.33 17.40 4.97
CA ARG A 109 -34.79 17.28 5.18
C ARG A 109 -35.12 16.86 6.62
N ALA A 110 -34.34 15.94 7.20
CA ALA A 110 -34.46 15.58 8.61
C ALA A 110 -34.16 16.79 9.52
N GLU A 111 -33.17 17.60 9.14
CA GLU A 111 -32.81 18.85 9.84
C GLU A 111 -33.92 19.92 9.71
N GLU A 112 -34.54 20.07 8.53
CA GLU A 112 -35.70 20.96 8.32
C GLU A 112 -36.85 20.60 9.26
N LEU A 113 -37.19 19.30 9.35
CA LEU A 113 -38.20 18.79 10.27
C LEU A 113 -37.81 19.03 11.73
N GLY A 114 -36.53 18.96 12.05
CA GLY A 114 -36.01 19.31 13.37
C GLY A 114 -36.18 20.79 13.71
N THR A 115 -36.11 21.71 12.73
CA THR A 115 -36.26 23.15 12.98
C THR A 115 -37.65 23.60 13.44
N THR A 116 -38.65 22.72 13.40
CA THR A 116 -39.99 23.00 13.96
C THR A 116 -40.03 22.85 15.47
N GLU A 117 -39.05 22.17 16.07
CA GLU A 117 -38.92 21.94 17.50
C GLU A 117 -37.71 22.71 18.08
N THR A 118 -37.63 22.83 19.40
CA THR A 118 -36.47 23.47 20.04
C THR A 118 -35.22 22.60 19.87
N ALA A 119 -34.14 23.21 19.37
CA ALA A 119 -32.87 22.54 19.12
C ALA A 119 -32.37 21.85 20.40
N GLY A 120 -32.06 20.55 20.30
CA GLY A 120 -31.54 19.75 21.39
C GLY A 120 -32.58 19.15 22.36
N SER A 121 -33.88 19.27 22.06
CA SER A 121 -34.92 18.55 22.81
C SER A 121 -34.95 17.05 22.47
N ASP A 122 -35.41 16.21 23.39
CA ASP A 122 -35.56 14.76 23.13
C ASP A 122 -36.52 14.48 21.96
N ARG A 123 -37.50 15.38 21.74
CA ARG A 123 -38.41 15.32 20.59
C ARG A 123 -37.73 15.64 19.27
N TYR A 124 -36.79 16.59 19.26
CA TYR A 124 -35.96 16.89 18.10
C TYR A 124 -35.16 15.66 17.68
N TRP A 125 -34.51 14.98 18.65
CA TRP A 125 -33.74 13.76 18.36
C TRP A 125 -34.61 12.59 17.93
N ALA A 126 -35.79 12.41 18.52
CA ALA A 126 -36.72 11.36 18.12
C ALA A 126 -37.24 11.54 16.68
N LEU A 127 -37.55 12.78 16.28
CA LEU A 127 -37.96 13.08 14.90
C LEU A 127 -36.80 12.90 13.91
N PHE A 128 -35.59 13.25 14.32
CA PHE A 128 -34.38 13.09 13.51
C PHE A 128 -34.03 11.61 13.31
N GLU A 129 -34.12 10.81 14.38
CA GLU A 129 -33.92 9.36 14.34
C GLU A 129 -34.97 8.69 13.45
N GLN A 130 -36.26 9.00 13.64
CA GLN A 130 -37.34 8.46 12.81
C GLN A 130 -37.19 8.80 11.32
N ALA A 131 -36.67 9.98 10.99
CA ALA A 131 -36.45 10.40 9.60
C ALA A 131 -35.23 9.71 8.94
N LEU A 132 -34.23 9.30 9.73
CA LEU A 132 -32.99 8.68 9.25
C LEU A 132 -32.97 7.15 9.38
N GLU A 133 -33.84 6.58 10.20
CA GLU A 133 -33.98 5.14 10.40
C GLU A 133 -34.13 4.33 9.09
N PRO A 134 -34.87 4.80 8.07
CA PRO A 134 -34.95 4.11 6.77
C PRO A 134 -33.63 4.09 5.97
N LEU A 135 -32.67 4.97 6.28
CA LEU A 135 -31.36 5.04 5.62
C LEU A 135 -30.30 4.22 6.36
N LEU A 136 -30.51 4.00 7.66
CA LEU A 136 -29.63 3.25 8.55
C LEU A 136 -30.04 1.79 8.67
N SER A 137 -31.27 1.45 8.29
CA SER A 137 -31.69 0.06 8.13
C SER A 137 -30.84 -0.58 7.02
N PRO A 138 -30.21 -1.74 7.28
CA PRO A 138 -29.45 -2.44 6.26
C PRO A 138 -30.39 -2.78 5.09
N PRO A 139 -29.93 -2.69 3.83
CA PRO A 139 -30.73 -3.14 2.70
C PRO A 139 -31.07 -4.62 2.90
N ASP A 140 -32.36 -4.89 3.10
CA ASP A 140 -33.02 -6.20 3.20
C ASP A 140 -32.30 -7.28 4.04
N ALA A 141 -32.57 -7.26 5.35
CA ALA A 141 -32.46 -8.45 6.22
C ALA A 141 -33.55 -9.52 5.93
N THR A 142 -34.26 -9.41 4.80
CA THR A 142 -35.40 -10.25 4.41
C THR A 142 -35.08 -11.22 3.28
N ASP A 143 -33.87 -11.16 2.70
CA ASP A 143 -33.46 -12.07 1.63
C ASP A 143 -32.87 -13.38 2.19
N PRO A 144 -33.46 -14.56 1.91
CA PRO A 144 -33.01 -15.84 2.45
C PRO A 144 -31.58 -16.24 2.02
N GLN A 145 -31.04 -15.60 0.98
CA GLN A 145 -29.64 -15.81 0.54
C GLN A 145 -28.62 -15.12 1.46
N THR A 146 -28.87 -13.90 1.92
CA THR A 146 -27.92 -13.17 2.79
C THR A 146 -27.84 -13.81 4.17
N LEU A 147 -28.96 -14.37 4.66
CA LEU A 147 -29.03 -15.11 5.92
C LEU A 147 -28.25 -16.44 5.86
N ALA A 148 -28.34 -17.16 4.73
CA ALA A 148 -27.54 -18.36 4.48
C ALA A 148 -26.03 -18.06 4.33
N GLU A 149 -25.68 -16.94 3.69
CA GLU A 149 -24.30 -16.47 3.60
C GLU A 149 -23.74 -16.08 4.97
N LEU A 150 -24.56 -15.49 5.84
CA LEU A 150 -24.16 -15.15 7.22
C LEU A 150 -23.94 -16.41 8.07
N GLU A 151 -24.77 -17.44 7.91
CA GLU A 151 -24.58 -18.74 8.57
C GLU A 151 -23.33 -19.49 8.06
N THR A 152 -23.05 -19.45 6.75
CA THR A 152 -21.82 -20.04 6.20
C THR A 152 -20.58 -19.28 6.66
N CYS A 153 -20.64 -17.95 6.75
CA CYS A 153 -19.57 -17.14 7.34
C CYS A 153 -19.35 -17.48 8.81
N LYS A 154 -20.41 -17.64 9.61
CA LYS A 154 -20.32 -18.07 11.02
C LYS A 154 -19.67 -19.44 11.16
N LYS A 155 -20.08 -20.42 10.35
CA LYS A 155 -19.47 -21.77 10.33
C LYS A 155 -17.99 -21.72 9.93
N ARG A 156 -17.62 -20.84 8.99
CA ARG A 156 -16.23 -20.64 8.58
C ARG A 156 -15.40 -20.04 9.71
N ILE A 157 -15.95 -19.06 10.44
CA ILE A 157 -15.29 -18.46 11.61
C ILE A 157 -15.10 -19.52 12.70
N GLU A 158 -16.12 -20.30 13.03
CA GLU A 158 -16.02 -21.38 14.03
C GLU A 158 -14.97 -22.43 13.64
N ASN A 159 -14.90 -22.79 12.35
CA ASN A 159 -13.87 -23.69 11.85
C ASN A 159 -12.47 -23.08 11.96
N LEU A 160 -12.31 -21.80 11.64
CA LEU A 160 -11.04 -21.10 11.79
C LEU A 160 -10.60 -20.99 13.26
N GLU A 161 -11.55 -20.82 14.18
CA GLU A 161 -11.27 -20.84 15.62
C GLU A 161 -10.82 -22.23 16.08
N LYS A 162 -11.47 -23.31 15.59
CA LYS A 162 -11.00 -24.69 15.85
C LYS A 162 -9.62 -24.96 15.26
N PHE A 163 -9.33 -24.46 14.06
CA PHE A 163 -8.00 -24.55 13.46
C PHE A 163 -6.96 -23.77 14.27
N LYS A 164 -7.33 -22.58 14.78
CA LYS A 164 -6.47 -21.78 15.64
C LYS A 164 -6.15 -22.51 16.95
N THR A 165 -7.15 -23.13 17.59
CA THR A 165 -6.90 -23.92 18.82
C THR A 165 -6.02 -25.13 18.53
N LEU A 166 -6.28 -25.85 17.44
CA LEU A 166 -5.45 -27.00 17.03
C LEU A 166 -4.03 -26.57 16.67
N PHE A 167 -3.86 -25.40 16.06
CA PHE A 167 -2.55 -24.86 15.73
C PHE A 167 -1.76 -24.55 17.00
N PHE A 168 -2.38 -23.89 17.98
CA PHE A 168 -1.72 -23.62 19.26
C PHE A 168 -1.39 -24.90 20.02
N GLU A 169 -2.27 -25.90 20.01
CA GLU A 169 -2.00 -27.20 20.62
C GLU A 169 -0.83 -27.91 19.93
N LEU A 170 -0.77 -27.85 18.59
CA LEU A 170 0.33 -28.42 17.82
C LEU A 170 1.65 -27.66 18.05
N GLU A 171 1.59 -26.33 18.20
CA GLU A 171 2.74 -25.50 18.55
C GLU A 171 3.25 -25.80 19.97
N GLU A 172 2.35 -26.02 20.93
CA GLU A 172 2.71 -26.45 22.29
C GLU A 172 3.33 -27.86 22.30
N GLN A 173 2.74 -28.80 21.57
CA GLN A 173 3.29 -30.15 21.38
C GLN A 173 4.65 -30.12 20.67
N TRP A 174 4.82 -29.25 19.67
CA TRP A 174 6.09 -29.04 18.98
C TRP A 174 7.16 -28.49 19.91
N ASN A 175 6.83 -27.45 20.69
CA ASN A 175 7.74 -26.83 21.63
C ASN A 175 8.15 -27.81 22.75
N SER A 176 7.22 -28.60 23.28
CA SER A 176 7.53 -29.63 24.27
C SER A 176 8.39 -30.76 23.68
N ALA A 177 8.09 -31.22 22.46
CA ALA A 177 8.92 -32.20 21.75
C ALA A 177 10.35 -31.66 21.49
N LYS A 178 10.49 -30.36 21.19
CA LYS A 178 11.78 -29.68 21.02
C LYS A 178 12.59 -29.63 22.31
N VAL A 179 11.96 -29.26 23.43
CA VAL A 179 12.62 -29.28 24.75
C VAL A 179 13.08 -30.70 25.07
N ASN A 180 12.22 -31.71 24.86
CA ASN A 180 12.57 -33.11 25.08
C ASN A 180 13.72 -33.57 24.16
N ALA A 181 13.70 -33.20 22.88
CA ALA A 181 14.78 -33.52 21.94
C ALA A 181 16.11 -32.85 22.32
N SER A 182 16.07 -31.61 22.82
CA SER A 182 17.27 -30.93 23.33
C SER A 182 17.81 -31.60 24.60
N ASN A 183 16.92 -32.10 25.47
CA ASN A 183 17.31 -32.85 26.66
C ASN A 183 17.95 -34.19 26.28
N TYR A 184 17.34 -34.95 25.37
CA TYR A 184 17.94 -36.20 24.85
C TYR A 184 19.27 -35.96 24.14
N TYR A 185 19.39 -34.85 23.40
CA TYR A 185 20.66 -34.43 22.81
C TYR A 185 21.74 -34.21 23.89
N ASN A 186 21.41 -33.46 24.95
CA ASN A 186 22.34 -33.21 26.05
C ASN A 186 22.70 -34.49 26.81
N GLU A 187 21.74 -35.41 27.00
CA GLU A 187 21.99 -36.73 27.61
C GLU A 187 22.88 -37.61 26.74
N LEU A 188 22.65 -37.65 25.42
CA LEU A 188 23.49 -38.38 24.46
C LEU A 188 24.89 -37.78 24.36
N PHE A 189 25.01 -36.46 24.40
CA PHE A 189 26.29 -35.77 24.45
C PHE A 189 27.04 -36.09 25.76
N ALA A 190 26.34 -36.10 26.90
CA ALA A 190 26.92 -36.49 28.18
C ALA A 190 27.31 -37.97 28.23
N LEU A 191 26.53 -38.87 27.60
CA LEU A 191 26.85 -40.29 27.49
C LEU A 191 28.03 -40.54 26.55
N GLY A 192 28.10 -39.87 25.39
CA GLY A 192 29.25 -39.93 24.48
C GLY A 192 30.55 -39.49 25.16
N ASN A 193 30.48 -38.49 26.04
CA ASN A 193 31.61 -38.06 26.86
C ASN A 193 31.99 -39.07 27.96
N LYS A 194 31.00 -39.77 28.55
CA LYS A 194 31.23 -40.77 29.61
C LYS A 194 31.69 -42.13 29.08
N LEU A 195 31.33 -42.51 27.85
CA LEU A 195 31.53 -43.87 27.34
C LEU A 195 32.95 -44.15 26.83
N GLY A 196 33.89 -43.19 26.89
CA GLY A 196 35.31 -43.43 26.59
C GLY A 196 35.57 -44.04 25.21
N ILE A 197 34.74 -43.71 24.22
CA ILE A 197 34.88 -44.15 22.84
C ILE A 197 36.19 -43.56 22.28
N ALA A 198 36.92 -44.34 21.47
CA ALA A 198 38.20 -43.92 20.88
C ALA A 198 38.10 -42.52 20.23
N LEU A 199 39.15 -41.71 20.38
CA LEU A 199 39.14 -40.28 20.01
C LEU A 199 38.59 -39.98 18.60
N ASP A 200 38.86 -40.85 17.62
CA ASP A 200 38.38 -40.70 16.24
C ASP A 200 36.87 -40.93 16.06
N ASP A 201 36.28 -41.87 16.80
CA ASP A 201 34.84 -42.16 16.71
C ASP A 201 34.02 -41.15 17.54
N ARG A 202 34.66 -40.49 18.52
CA ARG A 202 34.04 -39.43 19.32
C ARG A 202 33.78 -38.17 18.50
N GLU A 203 34.76 -37.71 17.72
CA GLU A 203 34.60 -36.51 16.88
C GLU A 203 33.54 -36.72 15.79
N ARG A 204 33.47 -37.93 15.22
CA ARG A 204 32.43 -38.29 14.24
C ARG A 204 31.05 -38.34 14.87
N PHE A 205 30.92 -38.91 16.07
CA PHE A 205 29.67 -38.94 16.81
C PHE A 205 29.20 -37.52 17.19
N GLU A 206 30.10 -36.68 17.71
CA GLU A 206 29.81 -35.28 18.04
C GLU A 206 29.43 -34.46 16.80
N SER A 207 30.11 -34.67 15.67
CA SER A 207 29.78 -34.02 14.40
C SER A 207 28.40 -34.43 13.87
N LEU A 208 28.06 -35.72 13.95
CA LEU A 208 26.77 -36.23 13.51
C LEU A 208 25.63 -35.75 14.41
N LEU A 209 25.86 -35.72 15.72
CA LEU A 209 24.91 -35.19 16.71
C LEU A 209 24.66 -33.70 16.46
N ASN A 210 25.72 -32.91 16.29
CA ASN A 210 25.61 -31.48 15.99
C ASN A 210 24.88 -31.23 14.66
N SER A 211 25.17 -32.03 13.62
CA SER A 211 24.49 -31.92 12.32
C SER A 211 23.00 -32.25 12.42
N TYR A 212 22.64 -33.26 13.21
CA TYR A 212 21.24 -33.59 13.52
C TYR A 212 20.55 -32.44 14.27
N HIS A 213 21.18 -31.90 15.31
CA HIS A 213 20.64 -30.76 16.06
C HIS A 213 20.42 -29.52 15.17
N ASN A 214 21.40 -29.22 14.30
CA ASN A 214 21.31 -28.12 13.34
C ASN A 214 20.21 -28.34 12.28
N SER A 215 19.94 -29.59 11.87
CA SER A 215 18.83 -29.90 10.97
C SER A 215 17.47 -29.63 11.62
N TYR A 216 17.33 -29.87 12.93
CA TYR A 216 16.11 -29.54 13.69
C TYR A 216 15.94 -28.04 13.89
N GLN A 217 17.02 -27.32 14.23
CA GLN A 217 16.98 -25.86 14.31
C GLN A 217 16.72 -25.20 12.95
N GLY A 218 17.21 -25.79 11.85
CA GLY A 218 16.92 -25.33 10.49
C GLY A 218 15.42 -25.37 10.15
N MET A 219 14.71 -26.42 10.54
CA MET A 219 13.25 -26.51 10.39
C MET A 219 12.50 -25.41 11.14
N ASP A 220 13.00 -25.00 12.31
CA ASP A 220 12.42 -23.94 13.15
C ASP A 220 12.43 -22.56 12.45
N HIS A 221 13.48 -22.28 11.66
CA HIS A 221 13.54 -21.07 10.84
C HIS A 221 12.50 -21.07 9.71
N HIS A 222 12.13 -22.24 9.18
CA HIS A 222 11.07 -22.34 8.18
C HIS A 222 9.68 -22.12 8.78
N PHE A 223 9.41 -22.65 9.98
CA PHE A 223 8.15 -22.38 10.70
C PHE A 223 8.04 -20.92 11.14
N SER A 224 9.10 -20.35 11.71
CA SER A 224 9.14 -18.96 12.17
C SER A 224 9.02 -17.95 11.02
N ARG A 225 9.62 -18.23 9.86
CA ARG A 225 9.48 -17.40 8.65
C ARG A 225 8.05 -17.44 8.09
N THR A 226 7.35 -18.56 8.26
CA THR A 226 5.94 -18.70 7.88
C THR A 226 5.03 -17.96 8.87
N GLY A 227 5.36 -17.96 10.16
CA GLY A 227 4.64 -17.22 11.21
C GLY A 227 4.81 -15.70 11.15
N GLN A 228 6.01 -15.18 10.92
CA GLN A 228 6.26 -13.73 10.80
C GLN A 228 5.69 -13.11 9.52
N SER A 229 5.43 -13.92 8.49
CA SER A 229 4.79 -13.45 7.26
C SER A 229 3.29 -13.18 7.45
N LEU A 230 2.68 -13.45 8.61
CA LEU A 230 1.24 -13.22 8.82
C LEU A 230 0.89 -11.78 9.21
N GLU A 231 1.82 -10.99 9.78
CA GLU A 231 1.52 -9.59 10.16
C GLU A 231 1.56 -8.61 8.97
N ASP A 232 2.28 -8.95 7.89
CA ASP A 232 2.39 -8.10 6.68
C ASP A 232 1.60 -8.62 5.47
N THR A 233 0.63 -9.51 5.72
CA THR A 233 -0.27 -9.95 4.65
C THR A 233 -1.41 -8.96 4.48
N ARG A 234 -1.18 -8.00 3.56
CA ARG A 234 -2.14 -7.86 2.44
C ARG A 234 -2.49 -9.28 2.07
N THR A 235 -3.72 -9.68 2.39
CA THR A 235 -4.35 -10.95 2.02
C THR A 235 -3.43 -11.76 1.13
N ILE A 236 -2.82 -12.82 1.67
CA ILE A 236 -2.58 -13.99 0.84
C ILE A 236 -4.00 -14.39 0.44
N THR A 237 -4.50 -13.79 -0.64
CA THR A 237 -5.18 -14.54 -1.66
C THR A 237 -4.28 -15.73 -1.86
N VAL A 238 -4.58 -16.80 -1.11
CA VAL A 238 -4.34 -18.16 -1.54
C VAL A 238 -4.73 -18.07 -3.00
N ILE A 239 -3.71 -18.01 -3.86
CA ILE A 239 -3.86 -18.01 -5.31
C ILE A 239 -4.94 -19.04 -5.50
N ARG A 240 -6.12 -18.57 -5.96
CA ARG A 240 -7.31 -19.40 -6.14
C ARG A 240 -6.78 -20.67 -6.77
N GLN A 241 -6.62 -21.74 -5.98
CA GLN A 241 -6.46 -23.05 -6.54
C GLN A 241 -7.76 -23.18 -7.32
N ASP A 242 -7.62 -23.27 -8.62
CA ASP A 242 -8.74 -23.30 -9.54
C ASP A 242 -9.79 -24.25 -8.93
N PRO A 243 -11.03 -23.80 -8.66
CA PRO A 243 -12.00 -24.59 -7.89
C PRO A 243 -12.20 -26.00 -8.45
N ARG A 244 -11.91 -26.20 -9.74
CA ARG A 244 -11.87 -27.50 -10.42
C ARG A 244 -10.72 -28.40 -9.96
N ALA A 245 -9.50 -27.89 -9.89
CA ALA A 245 -8.33 -28.66 -9.44
C ALA A 245 -8.46 -29.09 -7.97
N ALA A 246 -9.02 -28.22 -7.11
CA ALA A 246 -9.28 -28.56 -5.72
C ALA A 246 -10.35 -29.67 -5.57
N GLU A 247 -11.39 -29.65 -6.42
CA GLU A 247 -12.44 -30.68 -6.43
C GLU A 247 -11.91 -32.03 -6.92
N GLU A 248 -11.02 -32.04 -7.91
CA GLU A 248 -10.38 -33.24 -8.44
C GLU A 248 -9.40 -33.86 -7.42
N ILE A 249 -8.58 -33.05 -6.75
CA ILE A 249 -7.70 -33.51 -5.66
C ILE A 249 -8.52 -34.12 -4.51
N PHE A 250 -9.66 -33.52 -4.18
CA PHE A 250 -10.55 -34.06 -3.14
C PHE A 250 -11.17 -35.41 -3.55
N LYS A 251 -11.55 -35.56 -4.82
CA LYS A 251 -12.02 -36.85 -5.38
C LYS A 251 -10.93 -37.91 -5.34
N LEU A 252 -9.70 -37.59 -5.75
CA LEU A 252 -8.55 -38.50 -5.70
C LEU A 252 -8.25 -38.96 -4.26
N ARG A 253 -8.29 -38.03 -3.30
CA ARG A 253 -8.07 -38.34 -1.88
C ARG A 253 -9.14 -39.27 -1.31
N ASN A 254 -10.41 -39.07 -1.68
CA ASN A 254 -11.50 -39.93 -1.23
C ASN A 254 -11.40 -41.34 -1.84
N VAL A 255 -11.08 -41.44 -3.13
CA VAL A 255 -10.84 -42.72 -3.80
C VAL A 255 -9.66 -43.47 -3.18
N ALA A 256 -8.56 -42.77 -2.86
CA ALA A 256 -7.43 -43.37 -2.17
C ALA A 256 -7.81 -43.89 -0.77
N ALA A 257 -8.57 -43.11 0.01
CA ALA A 257 -9.02 -43.51 1.34
C ALA A 257 -9.90 -44.77 1.32
N ASP A 258 -10.81 -44.89 0.35
CA ASP A 258 -11.65 -46.07 0.17
C ASP A 258 -10.85 -47.29 -0.30
N GLN A 259 -9.83 -47.11 -1.14
CA GLN A 259 -8.91 -48.18 -1.53
C GLN A 259 -8.10 -48.70 -0.32
N TYR A 260 -7.59 -47.83 0.55
CA TYR A 260 -6.89 -48.25 1.77
C TYR A 260 -7.81 -49.05 2.71
N ARG A 261 -9.08 -48.66 2.84
CA ARG A 261 -10.08 -49.42 3.62
C ARG A 261 -10.33 -50.80 3.03
N LEU A 262 -10.44 -50.90 1.71
CA LEU A 262 -10.65 -52.18 1.02
C LEU A 262 -9.44 -53.11 1.20
N ILE A 263 -8.22 -52.58 1.07
CA ILE A 263 -6.98 -53.32 1.28
C ILE A 263 -6.89 -53.84 2.72
N ASN A 264 -7.14 -52.99 3.72
CA ASN A 264 -7.14 -53.41 5.13
C ASN A 264 -8.20 -54.49 5.41
N ASN A 265 -9.39 -54.38 4.82
CA ASN A 265 -10.43 -55.41 4.95
C ASN A 265 -10.03 -56.74 4.29
N LEU A 266 -9.35 -56.70 3.14
CA LEU A 266 -8.85 -57.90 2.47
C LEU A 266 -7.68 -58.54 3.21
N GLN A 267 -6.77 -57.73 3.76
CA GLN A 267 -5.69 -58.19 4.64
C GLN A 267 -6.25 -58.88 5.88
N ARG A 268 -7.27 -58.28 6.53
CA ARG A 268 -7.93 -58.91 7.68
C ARG A 268 -8.63 -60.22 7.31
N LYS A 269 -9.31 -60.27 6.15
CA LYS A 269 -9.91 -61.51 5.65
C LYS A 269 -8.87 -62.59 5.33
N LEU A 270 -7.66 -62.19 4.89
CA LEU A 270 -6.55 -63.12 4.66
C LEU A 270 -6.03 -63.71 5.98
N GLU A 271 -5.97 -62.91 7.04
CA GLU A 271 -5.59 -63.34 8.40
C GLU A 271 -6.64 -64.26 9.04
N GLU A 272 -7.93 -64.02 8.77
CA GLU A 272 -9.06 -64.81 9.29
C GLU A 272 -9.34 -66.11 8.51
N ALA A 273 -8.81 -66.25 7.28
CA ALA A 273 -9.05 -67.41 6.41
C ALA A 273 -8.28 -68.65 6.88
N ASN A 274 -9.01 -69.72 7.22
CA ASN A 274 -8.43 -70.99 7.72
C ASN A 274 -8.21 -72.05 6.64
N SER A 275 -8.77 -71.86 5.44
CA SER A 275 -8.66 -72.78 4.31
C SER A 275 -7.67 -72.26 3.26
N ASP A 276 -6.78 -73.12 2.77
CA ASP A 276 -5.81 -72.74 1.72
C ASP A 276 -6.51 -72.32 0.41
N HIS A 277 -7.70 -72.84 0.14
CA HIS A 277 -8.47 -72.44 -1.04
C HIS A 277 -8.99 -70.99 -0.92
N GLU A 278 -9.46 -70.59 0.27
CA GLU A 278 -9.94 -69.23 0.52
C GLU A 278 -8.79 -68.22 0.48
N LYS A 279 -7.61 -68.60 0.99
CA LYS A 279 -6.39 -67.77 0.90
C LYS A 279 -5.99 -67.50 -0.55
N VAL A 280 -6.04 -68.50 -1.43
CA VAL A 280 -5.70 -68.33 -2.85
C VAL A 280 -6.68 -67.38 -3.55
N VAL A 281 -7.98 -67.45 -3.23
CA VAL A 281 -8.99 -66.54 -3.78
C VAL A 281 -8.74 -65.09 -3.31
N ILE A 282 -8.44 -64.89 -2.01
CA ILE A 282 -8.17 -63.57 -1.45
C ILE A 282 -6.85 -62.98 -2.00
N VAL A 283 -5.82 -63.80 -2.20
CA VAL A 283 -4.57 -63.36 -2.84
C VAL A 283 -4.82 -62.91 -4.28
N HIS A 284 -5.65 -63.62 -5.03
CA HIS A 284 -6.00 -63.21 -6.39
C HIS A 284 -6.81 -61.89 -6.41
N GLU A 285 -7.72 -61.70 -5.44
CA GLU A 285 -8.46 -60.45 -5.29
C GLU A 285 -7.54 -59.28 -4.89
N LEU A 286 -6.55 -59.51 -4.00
CA LEU A 286 -5.51 -58.54 -3.65
C LEU A 286 -4.64 -58.18 -4.85
N GLU A 287 -4.21 -59.16 -5.65
CA GLU A 287 -3.43 -58.94 -6.86
C GLU A 287 -4.21 -58.10 -7.89
N GLN A 288 -5.50 -58.35 -8.03
CA GLN A 288 -6.38 -57.55 -8.89
C GLN A 288 -6.54 -56.11 -8.38
N GLN A 289 -6.66 -55.91 -7.07
CA GLN A 289 -6.72 -54.56 -6.48
C GLN A 289 -5.38 -53.83 -6.62
N LEU A 290 -4.26 -54.52 -6.49
CA LEU A 290 -2.93 -53.96 -6.64
C LEU A 290 -2.66 -53.54 -8.10
N GLN A 291 -3.14 -54.32 -9.08
CA GLN A 291 -3.11 -53.90 -10.50
C GLN A 291 -3.97 -52.66 -10.77
N ARG A 292 -5.15 -52.55 -10.14
CA ARG A 292 -5.98 -51.34 -10.24
C ARG A 292 -5.29 -50.14 -9.61
N GLN A 293 -4.63 -50.32 -8.48
CA GLN A 293 -3.88 -49.28 -7.79
C GLN A 293 -2.69 -48.79 -8.64
N ILE A 294 -1.94 -49.71 -9.28
CA ILE A 294 -0.86 -49.34 -10.20
C ILE A 294 -1.38 -48.49 -11.35
N ARG A 295 -2.51 -48.87 -11.96
CA ARG A 295 -3.13 -48.09 -13.04
C ARG A 295 -3.59 -46.72 -12.55
N PHE A 296 -4.20 -46.65 -11.36
CA PHE A 296 -4.62 -45.39 -10.76
C PHE A 296 -3.44 -44.46 -10.46
N VAL A 297 -2.32 -44.99 -9.97
CA VAL A 297 -1.09 -44.21 -9.74
C VAL A 297 -0.56 -43.67 -11.07
N GLN A 298 -0.51 -44.48 -12.12
CA GLN A 298 -0.09 -44.03 -13.45
C GLN A 298 -1.01 -42.94 -14.03
N GLU A 299 -2.33 -43.08 -13.88
CA GLU A 299 -3.30 -42.06 -14.27
C GLU A 299 -3.13 -40.78 -13.45
N SER A 300 -2.85 -40.90 -12.15
CA SER A 300 -2.57 -39.75 -11.28
C SER A 300 -1.28 -39.04 -11.65
N ASP A 301 -0.22 -39.77 -12.01
CA ASP A 301 1.05 -39.19 -12.48
C ASP A 301 0.85 -38.43 -13.79
N THR A 302 0.03 -38.94 -14.72
CA THR A 302 -0.31 -38.21 -15.94
C THR A 302 -1.14 -36.96 -15.67
N CYS A 303 -2.07 -37.00 -14.72
CA CYS A 303 -2.86 -35.84 -14.32
C CYS A 303 -1.98 -34.77 -13.66
N ILE A 304 -1.08 -35.17 -12.76
CA ILE A 304 -0.12 -34.27 -12.12
C ILE A 304 0.76 -33.59 -13.18
N ARG A 305 1.29 -34.33 -14.16
CA ARG A 305 2.05 -33.74 -15.27
C ARG A 305 1.25 -32.71 -16.06
N LEU A 306 -0.02 -33.00 -16.35
CA LEU A 306 -0.90 -32.05 -17.04
C LEU A 306 -1.13 -30.78 -16.20
N LEU A 307 -1.28 -30.92 -14.88
CA LEU A 307 -1.40 -29.78 -13.96
C LEU A 307 -0.09 -29.00 -13.83
N GLU A 308 1.05 -29.68 -13.83
CA GLU A 308 2.38 -29.03 -13.87
C GLU A 308 2.59 -28.25 -15.16
N ASP A 309 2.22 -28.83 -16.31
CA ASP A 309 2.26 -28.16 -17.62
C ASP A 309 1.31 -26.94 -17.63
N GLU A 310 0.09 -27.07 -17.13
CA GLU A 310 -0.86 -25.96 -17.03
C GLU A 310 -0.36 -24.85 -16.10
N LEU A 311 0.29 -25.22 -14.98
CA LEU A 311 0.93 -24.27 -14.07
C LEU A 311 2.10 -23.54 -14.74
N THR A 312 2.94 -24.25 -15.49
CA THR A 312 4.05 -23.64 -16.22
C THR A 312 3.51 -22.66 -17.27
N HIS A 313 2.46 -23.03 -17.99
CA HIS A 313 1.81 -22.18 -18.97
C HIS A 313 1.17 -20.93 -18.35
N ALA A 314 0.54 -21.07 -17.18
CA ALA A 314 0.00 -19.95 -16.43
C ALA A 314 1.11 -18.98 -15.98
N ASN A 315 2.23 -19.50 -15.50
CA ASN A 315 3.40 -18.69 -15.13
C ASN A 315 4.00 -17.95 -16.35
N GLU A 316 4.12 -18.61 -17.50
CA GLU A 316 4.53 -17.94 -18.74
C GLU A 316 3.57 -16.82 -19.15
N LYS A 317 2.27 -17.01 -18.94
CA LYS A 317 1.28 -15.96 -19.22
C LYS A 317 1.42 -14.78 -18.25
N ILE A 318 1.67 -15.04 -16.98
CA ILE A 318 1.93 -14.00 -15.97
C ILE A 318 3.15 -13.19 -16.35
N THR A 319 4.28 -13.83 -16.66
CA THR A 319 5.51 -13.12 -17.07
C THR A 319 5.32 -12.27 -18.33
N LYS A 320 4.52 -12.74 -19.31
CA LYS A 320 4.14 -11.94 -20.48
C LYS A 320 3.31 -10.71 -20.10
N LEU A 321 2.34 -10.87 -19.20
CA LEU A 321 1.51 -9.77 -18.72
C LEU A 321 2.33 -8.75 -17.91
N GLU A 322 3.28 -9.20 -17.09
CA GLU A 322 4.20 -8.34 -16.35
C GLU A 322 5.07 -7.51 -17.30
N HIS A 323 5.60 -8.13 -18.35
CA HIS A 323 6.36 -7.42 -19.38
C HIS A 323 5.50 -6.39 -20.13
N GLN A 324 4.24 -6.71 -20.44
CA GLN A 324 3.31 -5.76 -21.05
C GLN A 324 3.04 -4.57 -20.11
N LEU A 325 2.82 -4.84 -18.82
CA LEU A 325 2.57 -3.81 -17.82
C LEU A 325 3.80 -2.90 -17.64
N GLN A 326 5.01 -3.46 -17.69
CA GLN A 326 6.25 -2.68 -17.66
C GLN A 326 6.42 -1.80 -18.90
N ALA A 327 6.09 -2.31 -20.08
CA ALA A 327 6.11 -1.52 -21.32
C ALA A 327 5.07 -0.39 -21.27
N ASP A 328 3.85 -0.66 -20.79
CA ASP A 328 2.81 0.35 -20.61
C ASP A 328 3.22 1.42 -19.58
N HIS A 329 3.93 1.01 -18.53
CA HIS A 329 4.47 1.94 -17.54
C HIS A 329 5.50 2.88 -18.16
N GLN A 330 6.44 2.36 -18.96
CA GLN A 330 7.42 3.18 -19.69
C GLN A 330 6.74 4.17 -20.63
N ILE A 331 5.74 3.72 -21.40
CA ILE A 331 4.95 4.59 -22.28
C ILE A 331 4.20 5.67 -21.48
N SER A 332 3.69 5.34 -20.29
CA SER A 332 3.04 6.31 -19.40
C SER A 332 4.02 7.36 -18.88
N GLU A 333 5.24 6.97 -18.52
CA GLU A 333 6.30 7.89 -18.10
C GLU A 333 6.73 8.82 -19.25
N GLU A 334 6.91 8.29 -20.45
CA GLU A 334 7.22 9.08 -21.65
C GLU A 334 6.11 10.08 -21.96
N ASN A 335 4.84 9.66 -21.89
CA ASN A 335 3.69 10.55 -22.08
C ASN A 335 3.64 11.67 -21.01
N GLN A 336 4.01 11.36 -19.76
CA GLN A 336 4.10 12.37 -18.72
C GLN A 336 5.22 13.38 -19.02
N GLN A 337 6.40 12.91 -19.43
CA GLN A 337 7.51 13.79 -19.82
C GLN A 337 7.15 14.67 -21.02
N ILE A 338 6.47 14.12 -22.03
CA ILE A 338 5.95 14.88 -23.17
C ILE A 338 4.96 15.96 -22.69
N LYS A 339 4.07 15.62 -21.75
CA LYS A 339 3.11 16.58 -21.19
C LYS A 339 3.81 17.71 -20.42
N GLU A 340 4.80 17.39 -19.61
CA GLU A 340 5.59 18.37 -18.86
C GLU A 340 6.38 19.29 -19.79
N THR A 341 7.01 18.75 -20.83
CA THR A 341 7.73 19.56 -21.84
C THR A 341 6.77 20.46 -22.61
N LEU A 342 5.58 19.97 -22.99
CA LEU A 342 4.56 20.77 -23.67
C LEU A 342 4.04 21.91 -22.77
N GLN A 343 3.81 21.63 -21.48
CA GLN A 343 3.45 22.67 -20.51
C GLN A 343 4.55 23.73 -20.39
N ARG A 344 5.82 23.31 -20.31
CA ARG A 344 6.96 24.23 -20.29
C ARG A 344 7.02 25.09 -21.55
N PHE A 345 6.89 24.49 -22.73
CA PHE A 345 6.83 25.23 -24.00
C PHE A 345 5.66 26.21 -24.05
N THR A 346 4.50 25.84 -23.49
CA THR A 346 3.34 26.73 -23.44
C THR A 346 3.59 27.93 -22.54
N LEU A 347 4.21 27.71 -21.38
CA LEU A 347 4.59 28.79 -20.46
C LEU A 347 5.66 29.71 -21.07
N GLU A 348 6.66 29.13 -21.72
CA GLU A 348 7.72 29.89 -22.42
C GLU A 348 7.15 30.70 -23.58
N SER A 349 6.26 30.13 -24.38
CA SER A 349 5.54 30.84 -25.45
C SER A 349 4.70 32.00 -24.91
N LYS A 350 4.02 31.80 -23.77
CA LYS A 350 3.27 32.86 -23.09
C LYS A 350 4.18 33.97 -22.57
N HIS A 351 5.34 33.63 -22.01
CA HIS A 351 6.33 34.60 -21.56
C HIS A 351 6.87 35.42 -22.73
N LEU A 352 7.24 34.75 -23.82
CA LEU A 352 7.75 35.41 -25.02
C LEU A 352 6.71 36.35 -25.64
N LEU A 353 5.44 35.95 -25.69
CA LEU A 353 4.34 36.83 -26.11
C LEU A 353 4.21 38.06 -25.21
N HIS A 354 4.36 37.88 -23.89
CA HIS A 354 4.33 39.01 -22.95
C HIS A 354 5.50 39.97 -23.18
N ASP A 355 6.70 39.45 -23.41
CA ASP A 355 7.89 40.26 -23.72
C ASP A 355 7.69 41.02 -25.06
N ILE A 356 7.07 40.40 -26.06
CA ILE A 356 6.72 41.07 -27.33
C ILE A 356 5.73 42.21 -27.06
N ASP A 357 4.67 41.97 -26.28
CA ASP A 357 3.67 43.00 -25.96
C ASP A 357 4.31 44.19 -25.23
N GLU A 358 5.24 43.93 -24.30
CA GLU A 358 5.99 44.96 -23.59
C GLU A 358 6.90 45.76 -24.54
N LEU A 359 7.65 45.07 -25.40
CA LEU A 359 8.49 45.70 -26.42
C LEU A 359 7.68 46.51 -27.45
N GLU A 360 6.47 46.07 -27.80
CA GLU A 360 5.56 46.83 -28.65
C GLU A 360 5.00 48.06 -27.94
N ALA A 361 4.69 47.96 -26.64
CA ALA A 361 4.26 49.10 -25.84
C ALA A 361 5.38 50.14 -25.67
N GLU A 362 6.60 49.69 -25.39
CA GLU A 362 7.79 50.54 -25.33
C GLU A 362 8.04 51.22 -26.69
N ASN A 363 7.99 50.48 -27.80
CA ASN A 363 8.12 51.07 -29.14
C ASN A 363 7.04 52.12 -29.42
N ARG A 364 5.79 51.88 -29.03
CA ARG A 364 4.70 52.86 -29.17
C ARG A 364 4.98 54.11 -28.34
N SER A 365 5.44 53.96 -27.10
CA SER A 365 5.83 55.06 -26.22
C SER A 365 6.97 55.87 -26.83
N LEU A 366 8.05 55.21 -27.26
CA LEU A 366 9.19 55.85 -27.91
C LEU A 366 8.81 56.59 -29.19
N ARG A 367 7.95 56.00 -30.03
CA ARG A 367 7.42 56.67 -31.23
C ARG A 367 6.64 57.93 -30.87
N SER A 368 5.80 57.87 -29.83
CA SER A 368 5.05 59.04 -29.37
C SER A 368 5.97 60.13 -28.81
N ASN A 369 7.02 59.76 -28.06
CA ASN A 369 8.02 60.68 -27.54
C ASN A 369 8.83 61.36 -28.65
N ILE A 370 9.19 60.62 -29.70
CA ILE A 370 9.84 61.20 -30.89
C ILE A 370 8.89 62.17 -31.58
N GLU A 371 7.61 61.84 -31.71
CA GLU A 371 6.62 62.70 -32.35
C GLU A 371 6.36 63.98 -31.54
N THR A 372 6.35 63.92 -30.21
CA THR A 372 6.23 65.11 -29.34
C THR A 372 7.49 65.98 -29.37
N ILE A 373 8.68 65.37 -29.35
CA ILE A 373 9.96 66.10 -29.50
C ILE A 373 10.04 66.80 -30.86
N ASN A 374 9.61 66.14 -31.93
CA ASN A 374 9.55 66.77 -33.26
C ASN A 374 8.53 67.91 -33.31
N LYS A 375 7.35 67.77 -32.70
CA LYS A 375 6.35 68.86 -32.64
C LYS A 375 6.79 70.05 -31.79
N HIS A 376 7.58 69.84 -30.73
CA HIS A 376 8.14 70.93 -29.93
C HIS A 376 9.37 71.60 -30.56
N SER A 377 10.00 70.97 -31.56
CA SER A 377 11.14 71.56 -32.28
C SER A 377 10.72 72.60 -33.34
N ASP A 378 9.44 72.68 -33.69
CA ASP A 378 8.93 73.63 -34.69
C ASP A 378 8.48 74.99 -34.11
N GLU A 379 8.45 75.20 -32.78
CA GLU A 379 7.88 76.43 -32.18
C GLU A 379 8.84 77.41 -31.48
N HIS A 380 10.11 77.11 -31.14
CA HIS A 380 11.02 78.14 -30.60
C HIS A 380 12.52 77.76 -30.65
N PRO A 381 13.35 78.40 -31.51
CA PRO A 381 14.76 78.01 -31.68
C PRO A 381 15.75 78.71 -30.71
N THR A 382 15.31 79.52 -29.74
CA THR A 382 16.24 80.39 -28.99
C THR A 382 16.52 80.02 -27.52
N ASP A 383 15.71 79.17 -26.87
CA ASP A 383 15.96 78.75 -25.47
C ASP A 383 16.70 77.41 -25.33
N ASN A 384 16.85 76.67 -26.44
CA ASN A 384 17.33 75.28 -26.41
C ASN A 384 18.83 75.17 -26.09
N ASN A 385 19.64 76.19 -26.40
CA ASN A 385 21.10 76.14 -26.16
C ASN A 385 21.46 76.22 -24.67
N ASN A 386 20.74 77.04 -23.88
CA ASN A 386 20.99 77.15 -22.44
C ASN A 386 20.56 75.88 -21.69
N ALA A 387 19.46 75.24 -22.14
CA ALA A 387 19.02 73.96 -21.59
C ALA A 387 19.96 72.82 -21.97
N LEU A 388 20.51 72.82 -23.19
CA LEU A 388 21.49 71.85 -23.64
C LEU A 388 22.81 71.96 -22.86
N ASP A 389 23.29 73.18 -22.61
CA ASP A 389 24.50 73.42 -21.81
C ASP A 389 24.32 72.99 -20.35
N GLN A 390 23.14 73.23 -19.76
CA GLN A 390 22.79 72.74 -18.42
C GLN A 390 22.70 71.21 -18.37
N LEU A 391 22.11 70.59 -19.39
CA LEU A 391 22.00 69.14 -19.48
C LEU A 391 23.36 68.48 -19.68
N GLN A 392 24.25 69.10 -20.45
CA GLN A 392 25.63 68.65 -20.66
C GLN A 392 26.48 68.79 -19.39
N ALA A 393 26.29 69.86 -18.62
CA ALA A 393 26.92 70.02 -17.30
C ALA A 393 26.43 68.97 -16.28
N ASN A 394 25.13 68.64 -16.31
CA ASN A 394 24.55 67.59 -15.48
C ASN A 394 25.04 66.20 -15.89
N PHE A 395 25.21 65.93 -17.18
CA PHE A 395 25.80 64.67 -17.66
C PHE A 395 27.25 64.50 -17.22
N LEU A 396 28.06 65.55 -17.30
CA LEU A 396 29.45 65.51 -16.84
C LEU A 396 29.54 65.29 -15.33
N SER A 397 28.65 65.91 -14.55
CA SER A 397 28.63 65.72 -13.10
C SER A 397 28.19 64.30 -12.72
N LEU A 398 27.22 63.73 -13.45
CA LEU A 398 26.76 62.35 -13.24
C LEU A 398 27.82 61.33 -13.65
N GLN A 399 28.51 61.55 -14.78
CA GLN A 399 29.62 60.69 -15.22
C GLN A 399 30.76 60.69 -14.20
N LYS A 400 31.06 61.85 -13.59
CA LYS A 400 32.03 61.94 -12.49
C LYS A 400 31.58 61.18 -11.25
N GLN A 401 30.30 61.27 -10.88
CA GLN A 401 29.76 60.49 -9.77
C GLN A 401 29.80 58.98 -10.01
N TYR A 402 29.54 58.53 -11.25
CA TYR A 402 29.67 57.13 -11.62
C TYR A 402 31.12 56.64 -11.57
N ALA A 403 32.08 57.44 -12.06
CA ALA A 403 33.50 57.11 -11.96
C ALA A 403 33.97 57.00 -10.50
N ASP A 404 33.55 57.93 -9.62
CA ASP A 404 33.84 57.88 -8.19
C ASP A 404 33.20 56.65 -7.51
N LEU A 405 32.01 56.23 -7.95
CA LEU A 405 31.32 55.06 -7.43
C LEU A 405 32.00 53.76 -7.90
N GLU A 406 32.43 53.71 -9.15
CA GLU A 406 33.19 52.61 -9.72
C GLU A 406 34.54 52.47 -9.01
N GLU A 407 35.26 53.56 -8.76
CA GLU A 407 36.52 53.55 -8.00
C GLU A 407 36.30 53.07 -6.56
N LYS A 408 35.24 53.53 -5.88
CA LYS A 408 34.86 53.04 -4.55
C LYS A 408 34.49 51.56 -4.56
N TYR A 409 33.80 51.09 -5.59
CA TYR A 409 33.42 49.68 -5.72
C TYR A 409 34.64 48.79 -6.00
N LEU A 410 35.57 49.25 -6.85
CA LEU A 410 36.86 48.60 -7.08
C LEU A 410 37.71 48.54 -5.80
N ALA A 411 37.78 49.62 -5.03
CA ALA A 411 38.48 49.67 -3.75
C ALA A 411 37.85 48.74 -2.70
N LEU A 412 36.52 48.58 -2.69
CA LEU A 412 35.82 47.63 -1.83
C LEU A 412 36.02 46.17 -2.24
N LYS A 413 36.19 45.89 -3.55
CA LYS A 413 36.40 44.54 -4.07
C LYS A 413 37.86 44.06 -3.96
N LEU A 414 38.82 44.99 -3.91
CA LEU A 414 40.26 44.70 -3.76
C LEU A 414 40.72 44.58 -2.30
N LYS A 415 39.82 44.81 -1.33
CA LYS A 415 40.05 44.64 0.10
C LYS A 415 39.36 43.36 0.58
#